data_AF-A0A935VEK9-F1
#
_entry.id   AF-A0A935VEK9-F1
#
_cell.length_a   1.000
_cell.length_b   1.000
_cell.length_c   1.000
_cell.angle_alpha   90.00
_cell.angle_beta   90.00
_cell.angle_gamma   90.00
#
_symmetry.space_group_name_H-M   'P 1'
#
loop_
_entity.id
_entity.type
_entity.pdbx_description
1 polymer ?
#
loop_
_entity_poly.entity_id
_entity_poly.type
_entity_poly.pdbx_seq_one_letter_code
_entity_poly.pdbx_strand_id
1 'polypeptide(L)'
;MKLPTSTDSAFDDNQSIWLYRIYHNSVVDGPGRRSVVQVSGCSIRCPGCYVPDTHDRHNGKLVSVSSIVRKVLSRSAEHDGVTILGGEPFDQAGPVAELVSRLNRFNQQILVYSGNTLETLIARHDPCVDYILPILMF
;
A
#
# COMPACT_ATOMS: atom_id res chain seq x y z
N MET A 1 -4.34 14.66 -15.89
CA MET A 1 -3.88 14.31 -14.54
C MET A 1 -2.39 14.67 -14.48
N LYS A 2 -2.00 15.67 -13.68
CA LYS A 2 -0.61 16.18 -13.67
C LYS A 2 0.20 15.43 -12.61
N LEU A 3 1.31 14.82 -13.00
CA LEU A 3 2.33 14.29 -12.10
C LEU A 3 3.05 15.45 -11.39
N PRO A 4 3.26 15.39 -10.06
CA PRO A 4 3.93 16.45 -9.33
C PRO A 4 5.47 16.36 -9.46
N THR A 5 6.08 17.51 -9.76
CA THR A 5 7.53 17.72 -9.76
C THR A 5 8.06 18.00 -8.35
N SER A 6 9.35 17.74 -8.18
CA SER A 6 10.10 17.42 -6.96
C SER A 6 10.27 18.50 -5.87
N THR A 7 9.34 19.44 -5.68
CA THR A 7 9.44 20.44 -4.61
C THR A 7 8.06 20.76 -4.03
N ASP A 8 7.85 20.30 -2.78
CA ASP A 8 6.80 20.66 -1.82
C ASP A 8 5.32 20.63 -2.27
N SER A 9 4.53 19.77 -1.60
CA SER A 9 3.05 19.59 -1.62
C SER A 9 2.42 18.46 -2.46
N ALA A 10 3.15 17.40 -2.80
CA ALA A 10 2.66 16.36 -3.72
C ALA A 10 1.54 15.40 -3.22
N PHE A 11 1.08 15.46 -1.98
CA PHE A 11 -0.06 14.65 -1.52
C PHE A 11 -0.89 15.43 -0.50
N ASP A 12 -2.16 15.63 -0.83
CA ASP A 12 -3.15 16.26 0.04
C ASP A 12 -3.30 15.39 1.30
N ASP A 13 -3.30 15.98 2.50
CA ASP A 13 -3.43 15.28 3.80
C ASP A 13 -4.82 14.60 4.00
N ASN A 14 -5.58 14.46 2.91
CA ASN A 14 -6.98 14.07 2.86
C ASN A 14 -7.23 12.70 2.21
N GLN A 15 -6.22 12.00 1.68
CA GLN A 15 -6.49 10.69 1.10
C GLN A 15 -6.70 9.61 2.16
N SER A 16 -7.57 8.65 1.82
CA SER A 16 -7.92 7.54 2.69
C SER A 16 -7.91 6.22 1.95
N ILE A 17 -7.52 5.17 2.66
CA ILE A 17 -7.48 3.78 2.17
C ILE A 17 -8.63 3.03 2.84
N TRP A 18 -9.38 2.26 2.05
CA TRP A 18 -10.21 1.19 2.58
C TRP A 18 -9.27 0.11 3.12
N LEU A 19 -9.19 0.06 4.44
CA LEU A 19 -8.22 -0.72 5.20
C LEU A 19 -8.95 -1.86 5.92
N TYR A 20 -8.55 -3.09 5.66
CA TYR A 20 -9.07 -4.25 6.39
C TYR A 20 -8.48 -4.29 7.79
N ARG A 21 -7.14 -4.29 7.91
CA ARG A 21 -6.43 -4.26 9.20
C ARG A 21 -4.98 -3.85 9.06
N ILE A 22 -4.37 -3.50 10.19
CA ILE A 22 -2.91 -3.41 10.34
C ILE A 22 -2.51 -4.43 11.40
N TYR A 23 -1.44 -5.17 11.15
CA TYR A 23 -0.84 -6.07 12.13
C TYR A 23 0.69 -5.97 12.05
N HIS A 24 1.37 -6.39 13.11
CA HIS A 24 2.81 -6.18 13.29
C HIS A 24 3.53 -7.50 13.56
N ASN A 25 4.85 -7.48 13.44
CA ASN A 25 5.74 -8.61 13.69
C ASN A 25 5.48 -9.83 12.79
N SER A 26 4.96 -9.61 11.58
CA SER A 26 4.85 -10.70 10.62
C SER A 26 6.23 -11.11 10.11
N VAL A 27 6.50 -12.41 10.04
CA VAL A 27 7.73 -12.98 9.48
C VAL A 27 7.46 -13.78 8.20
N VAL A 28 6.23 -13.73 7.69
CA VAL A 28 5.77 -14.47 6.51
C VAL A 28 5.32 -13.55 5.37
N ASP A 29 5.09 -12.26 5.66
CA ASP A 29 4.62 -11.26 4.69
C ASP A 29 5.76 -10.44 4.08
N GLY A 30 6.96 -11.02 3.99
CA GLY A 30 8.14 -10.39 3.38
C GLY A 30 9.42 -10.58 4.22
N PRO A 31 10.55 -10.01 3.77
CA PRO A 31 11.84 -10.14 4.44
C PRO A 31 11.87 -9.45 5.82
N GLY A 32 12.40 -10.16 6.82
CA GLY A 32 12.48 -9.67 8.20
C GLY A 32 11.11 -9.59 8.88
N ARG A 33 11.03 -8.82 9.96
CA ARG A 33 9.78 -8.52 10.68
C ARG A 33 9.05 -7.38 9.99
N ARG A 34 7.80 -7.60 9.60
CA ARG A 34 6.97 -6.64 8.86
C ARG A 34 5.88 -6.04 9.73
N SER A 35 5.67 -4.73 9.58
CA SER A 35 4.36 -4.12 9.80
C SER A 35 3.53 -4.25 8.53
N VAL A 36 2.36 -4.87 8.61
CA VAL A 36 1.53 -5.16 7.45
C VAL A 36 0.32 -4.24 7.42
N VAL A 37 0.15 -3.54 6.29
CA VAL A 37 -1.04 -2.76 5.94
C VAL A 37 -1.87 -3.59 4.98
N GLN A 38 -2.94 -4.20 5.48
CA GLN A 38 -3.84 -5.02 4.67
C GLN A 38 -5.04 -4.20 4.20
N VAL A 39 -5.15 -3.96 2.89
CA VAL A 39 -6.24 -3.18 2.29
C VAL A 39 -7.50 -4.04 2.07
N SER A 40 -8.65 -3.39 1.93
CA SER A 40 -9.93 -3.99 1.55
C SER A 40 -10.42 -3.45 0.20
N GLY A 41 -11.13 -4.30 -0.54
CA GLY A 41 -11.52 -4.09 -1.93
C GLY A 41 -10.59 -4.83 -2.88
N CYS A 42 -11.15 -5.73 -3.70
CA CYS A 42 -10.42 -6.44 -4.74
C CYS A 42 -11.31 -6.63 -5.98
N SER A 43 -10.90 -6.07 -7.10
CA SER A 43 -11.51 -6.25 -8.41
C SER A 43 -11.19 -7.62 -9.04
N ILE A 44 -10.05 -8.23 -8.66
CA ILE A 44 -9.55 -9.48 -9.24
C ILE A 44 -10.39 -10.69 -8.81
N ARG A 45 -10.73 -10.77 -7.51
CA ARG A 45 -11.55 -11.86 -6.92
C ARG A 45 -11.09 -13.26 -7.35
N CYS A 46 -9.81 -13.53 -7.21
CA CYS A 46 -9.19 -14.73 -7.77
C CYS A 46 -9.83 -16.03 -7.23
N PRO A 47 -9.91 -17.09 -8.06
CA PRO A 47 -10.31 -18.42 -7.59
C PRO A 47 -9.36 -18.92 -6.50
N GLY A 48 -9.91 -19.40 -5.38
CA GLY A 48 -9.10 -19.89 -4.25
C GLY A 48 -8.42 -18.79 -3.44
N CYS A 49 -8.93 -17.54 -3.50
CA CYS A 49 -8.41 -16.44 -2.70
C CYS A 49 -8.29 -16.80 -1.21
N TYR A 50 -7.13 -16.54 -0.63
CA TYR A 50 -6.84 -16.82 0.79
C TYR A 50 -7.58 -15.86 1.74
N VAL A 51 -7.94 -14.67 1.26
CA VAL A 51 -8.59 -13.61 2.05
C VAL A 51 -9.84 -13.06 1.32
N PRO A 52 -10.83 -13.91 1.02
CA PRO A 52 -12.00 -13.52 0.23
C PRO A 52 -12.83 -12.43 0.92
N ASP A 53 -12.74 -12.34 2.25
CA ASP A 53 -13.34 -11.28 3.07
C ASP A 53 -12.86 -9.88 2.68
N THR A 54 -11.70 -9.76 2.04
CA THR A 54 -11.18 -8.47 1.54
C THR A 54 -11.73 -8.09 0.16
N HIS A 55 -12.58 -8.91 -0.48
CA HIS A 55 -13.14 -8.57 -1.80
C HIS A 55 -14.09 -7.38 -1.76
N ASP A 56 -14.93 -7.28 -0.72
CA ASP A 56 -15.77 -6.10 -0.49
C ASP A 56 -14.97 -5.04 0.28
N ARG A 57 -14.86 -3.84 -0.31
CA ARG A 57 -14.17 -2.71 0.32
C ARG A 57 -14.80 -2.35 1.67
N HIS A 58 -16.12 -2.52 1.82
CA HIS A 58 -16.88 -2.13 3.00
C HIS A 58 -16.70 -3.09 4.18
N ASN A 59 -16.04 -4.23 3.97
CA ASN A 59 -15.62 -5.09 5.07
C ASN A 59 -14.36 -4.56 5.79
N GLY A 60 -13.75 -3.48 5.27
CA GLY A 60 -12.75 -2.69 5.96
C GLY A 60 -13.30 -1.35 6.47
N LYS A 61 -12.41 -0.46 6.86
CA LYS A 61 -12.72 0.89 7.30
C LYS A 61 -11.96 1.89 6.44
N LEU A 62 -12.60 3.00 6.09
CA LEU A 62 -11.92 4.10 5.44
C LEU A 62 -11.02 4.82 6.46
N VAL A 63 -9.71 4.78 6.24
CA VAL A 63 -8.71 5.33 7.17
C VAL A 63 -7.76 6.26 6.44
N SER A 64 -7.51 7.44 6.99
CA SER A 64 -6.59 8.40 6.38
C SER A 64 -5.16 7.87 6.30
N VAL A 65 -4.45 8.20 5.22
CA VAL A 65 -3.06 7.78 5.00
C VAL A 65 -2.17 8.26 6.15
N SER A 66 -2.34 9.50 6.62
CA SER A 66 -1.62 10.04 7.77
C SER A 66 -1.79 9.20 9.04
N SER A 67 -2.99 8.63 9.25
CA SER A 67 -3.25 7.74 10.40
C SER A 67 -2.55 6.39 10.24
N ILE A 68 -2.50 5.84 9.03
CA ILE A 68 -1.78 4.59 8.73
C ILE A 68 -0.28 4.78 8.95
N VAL A 69 0.30 5.86 8.40
CA VAL A 69 1.72 6.21 8.56
C VAL A 69 2.08 6.34 10.04
N ARG A 70 1.29 7.08 10.85
CA ARG A 70 1.53 7.21 12.29
C ARG A 70 1.51 5.85 13.00
N LYS A 71 0.51 4.99 12.71
CA LYS A 71 0.40 3.67 13.34
C LYS A 71 1.62 2.79 13.03
N VAL A 72 2.04 2.76 11.77
CA VAL A 72 3.18 1.94 11.35
C VAL A 72 4.49 2.48 11.93
N LEU A 73 4.77 3.77 11.75
CA LEU A 73 6.03 4.38 12.21
C LEU A 73 6.17 4.43 13.72
N SER A 74 5.07 4.44 14.49
CA SER A 74 5.14 4.34 15.96
C SER A 74 5.81 3.06 16.46
N ARG A 75 5.97 2.06 15.58
CA ARG A 75 6.63 0.78 15.85
C ARG A 75 7.86 0.54 14.99
N SER A 76 8.44 1.59 14.39
CA SER A 76 9.56 1.46 13.46
C SER A 76 10.81 0.81 14.06
N ALA A 77 11.00 0.88 15.38
CA ALA A 77 12.07 0.18 16.08
C ALA A 77 11.83 -1.34 16.22
N GLU A 78 10.63 -1.83 15.91
CA GLU A 78 10.20 -3.21 16.12
C GLU A 78 10.06 -4.02 14.82
N HIS A 79 10.27 -3.39 13.66
CA HIS A 79 10.14 -4.01 12.35
C HIS A 79 11.20 -3.53 11.36
N ASP A 80 11.52 -4.39 10.41
CA ASP A 80 12.53 -4.15 9.37
C ASP A 80 11.93 -3.46 8.14
N GLY A 81 10.60 -3.39 8.06
CA GLY A 81 9.90 -2.60 7.05
C GLY A 81 8.40 -2.82 7.01
N VAL A 82 7.76 -2.30 5.97
CA VAL A 82 6.32 -2.26 5.80
C VAL A 82 5.89 -3.08 4.59
N THR A 83 4.90 -3.95 4.76
CA THR A 83 4.28 -4.67 3.65
C THR A 83 2.87 -4.15 3.42
N ILE A 84 2.53 -3.82 2.19
CA ILE A 84 1.17 -3.45 1.76
C ILE A 84 0.63 -4.63 0.94
N LEU A 85 -0.51 -5.18 1.36
CA LEU A 85 -1.10 -6.37 0.72
C LEU A 85 -2.62 -6.44 0.89
N GLY A 86 -3.19 -7.56 0.45
CA GLY A 86 -4.61 -7.89 0.62
C GLY A 86 -5.50 -7.08 -0.31
N GLY A 87 -6.78 -7.45 -0.39
CA GLY A 87 -7.64 -6.94 -1.45
C GLY A 87 -6.91 -6.93 -2.80
N GLU A 88 -6.85 -5.77 -3.44
CA GLU A 88 -5.81 -5.44 -4.42
C GLU A 88 -5.30 -4.01 -4.14
N PRO A 89 -4.03 -3.80 -3.73
CA PRO A 89 -3.52 -2.46 -3.43
C PRO A 89 -3.62 -1.48 -4.60
N PHE A 90 -3.40 -1.95 -5.84
CA PHE A 90 -3.45 -1.08 -7.02
C PHE A 90 -4.87 -0.73 -7.48
N ASP A 91 -5.92 -1.26 -6.85
CA ASP A 91 -7.29 -0.72 -7.00
C ASP A 91 -7.46 0.60 -6.23
N GLN A 92 -6.51 0.94 -5.37
CA GLN A 92 -6.45 2.17 -4.57
C GLN A 92 -5.13 2.92 -4.82
N ALA A 93 -4.67 2.96 -6.08
CA ALA A 93 -3.34 3.44 -6.45
C ALA A 93 -3.02 4.86 -5.95
N GLY A 94 -3.96 5.80 -6.00
CA GLY A 94 -3.80 7.16 -5.49
C GLY A 94 -3.37 7.24 -4.02
N PRO A 95 -4.18 6.76 -3.06
CA PRO A 95 -3.83 6.80 -1.65
C PRO A 95 -2.68 5.84 -1.29
N VAL A 96 -2.49 4.74 -2.04
CA VAL A 96 -1.33 3.85 -1.85
C VAL A 96 -0.03 4.53 -2.28
N ALA A 97 -0.03 5.33 -3.37
CA ALA A 97 1.14 6.10 -3.79
C ALA A 97 1.53 7.15 -2.73
N GLU A 98 0.55 7.80 -2.10
CA GLU A 98 0.83 8.68 -0.96
C GLU A 98 1.45 7.91 0.21
N LEU A 99 0.88 6.74 0.57
CA LEU A 99 1.40 5.91 1.65
C LEU A 99 2.85 5.50 1.38
N VAL A 100 3.14 5.00 0.18
CA VAL A 100 4.49 4.63 -0.26
C VAL A 100 5.43 5.82 -0.18
N SER A 101 5.02 6.98 -0.72
CA SER A 101 5.83 8.20 -0.67
C SER A 101 6.19 8.61 0.75
N ARG A 102 5.19 8.63 1.65
CA ARG A 102 5.40 9.04 3.05
C ARG A 102 6.27 8.05 3.79
N LEU A 103 6.09 6.75 3.61
CA LEU A 103 6.95 5.72 4.23
C LEU A 103 8.38 5.79 3.70
N ASN A 104 8.57 6.01 2.39
CA ASN A 104 9.89 6.10 1.76
C ASN A 104 10.69 7.29 2.32
N ARG A 105 10.04 8.42 2.60
CA ARG A 105 10.67 9.58 3.26
C ARG A 105 11.23 9.28 4.65
N PHE A 106 10.76 8.23 5.32
CA PHE A 106 11.28 7.74 6.60
C PHE A 106 12.20 6.52 6.44
N ASN A 107 12.75 6.32 5.24
CA ASN A 107 13.68 5.23 4.89
C ASN A 107 13.13 3.83 5.25
N GLN A 108 11.81 3.65 5.18
CA GLN A 108 11.20 2.34 5.38
C GLN A 108 11.43 1.47 4.15
N GLN A 109 11.84 0.21 4.35
CA GLN A 109 11.79 -0.77 3.28
C GLN A 109 10.33 -1.14 3.01
N ILE A 110 9.85 -0.92 1.79
CA ILE A 110 8.45 -1.13 1.42
C ILE A 110 8.33 -2.31 0.47
N LEU A 111 7.34 -3.17 0.73
CA LEU A 111 6.96 -4.26 -0.17
C LEU A 111 5.46 -4.11 -0.49
N VAL A 112 5.07 -4.32 -1.75
CA VAL A 112 3.66 -4.36 -2.15
C VAL A 112 3.37 -5.67 -2.85
N TYR A 113 2.42 -6.44 -2.34
CA TYR A 113 1.90 -7.62 -3.03
C TYR A 113 0.69 -7.24 -3.88
N SER A 114 0.66 -7.69 -5.13
CA SER A 114 -0.47 -7.52 -6.04
C SER A 114 -0.85 -8.85 -6.69
N GLY A 115 -2.13 -9.00 -7.02
CA GLY A 115 -2.61 -10.10 -7.86
C GLY A 115 -2.40 -9.83 -9.36
N ASN A 116 -2.00 -8.61 -9.75
CA ASN A 116 -1.63 -8.29 -11.13
C ASN A 116 -0.19 -8.69 -11.42
N THR A 117 0.11 -9.04 -12.67
CA THR A 117 1.50 -9.11 -13.12
C THR A 117 2.10 -7.71 -13.25
N LEU A 118 3.42 -7.61 -13.22
CA LEU A 118 4.13 -6.35 -13.44
C LEU A 118 3.77 -5.72 -14.80
N GLU A 119 3.68 -6.53 -15.86
CA GLU A 119 3.31 -6.07 -17.21
C GLU A 119 1.90 -5.48 -17.22
N THR A 120 0.96 -6.10 -16.50
CA THR A 120 -0.41 -5.61 -16.36
C THR A 120 -0.43 -4.25 -15.69
N LEU A 121 0.37 -4.06 -14.63
CA LEU A 121 0.47 -2.80 -13.91
C LEU A 121 1.08 -1.69 -14.77
N ILE A 122 2.17 -1.98 -15.49
CA ILE A 122 2.82 -1.03 -16.41
C ILE A 122 1.87 -0.61 -17.53
N ALA A 123 1.08 -1.55 -18.07
CA ALA A 123 0.15 -1.27 -19.16
C ALA A 123 -1.06 -0.41 -18.75
N ARG A 124 -1.29 -0.17 -17.44
CA ARG A 124 -2.38 0.70 -16.96
C ARG A 124 -2.17 2.16 -17.33
N HIS A 125 -0.91 2.60 -17.52
CA HIS A 125 -0.54 4.01 -17.68
C HIS A 125 -1.18 4.91 -16.60
N ASP A 126 -1.29 4.37 -15.37
CA ASP A 126 -1.81 5.10 -14.22
C ASP A 126 -0.64 5.85 -13.55
N PRO A 127 -0.72 7.18 -13.41
CA PRO A 127 0.38 7.98 -12.86
C PRO A 127 0.83 7.57 -11.45
N CYS A 128 -0.08 7.02 -10.63
CA CYS A 128 0.24 6.58 -9.27
C CYS A 128 0.92 5.21 -9.29
N VAL A 129 0.50 4.31 -10.17
CA VAL A 129 1.19 3.03 -10.40
C VAL A 129 2.62 3.30 -10.91
N ASP A 130 2.75 4.15 -11.92
CA ASP A 130 4.04 4.52 -12.51
C ASP A 130 5.00 5.18 -11.49
N TYR A 131 4.45 5.87 -10.49
CA TYR A 131 5.21 6.41 -9.38
C TYR A 131 5.65 5.35 -8.36
N ILE A 132 4.76 4.40 -8.04
CA ILE A 132 5.03 3.35 -7.04
C ILE A 132 6.11 2.38 -7.53
N LEU A 133 5.98 1.87 -8.76
CA LEU A 133 6.78 0.74 -9.23
C LEU A 133 8.30 0.97 -9.10
N PRO A 134 8.88 2.12 -9.52
CA PRO A 134 10.31 2.37 -9.35
C PRO A 134 10.77 2.41 -7.89
N ILE A 135 9.91 2.81 -6.94
CA ILE A 135 10.27 2.86 -5.52
C ILE A 135 10.40 1.46 -4.93
N LEU A 136 9.67 0.48 -5.46
CA LEU A 136 9.64 -0.89 -4.92
C LEU A 136 10.76 -1.78 -5.48
N MET A 137 11.48 -1.32 -6.50
CA MET A 137 12.47 -2.11 -7.25
C MET A 137 13.92 -1.84 -6.85
N PHE A 138 14.15 -1.02 -5.82
CA PHE A 138 15.47 -0.68 -5.25
C PHE A 138 15.45 -0.75 -3.72
#